data_AF-A0A4U0YKL5-F1
#
_entry.id   AF-A0A4U0YKL5-F1
#
_cell.length_a   1.000
_cell.length_b   1.000
_cell.length_c   1.000
_cell.angle_alpha   90.00
_cell.angle_beta   90.00
_cell.angle_gamma   90.00
#
_symmetry.space_group_name_H-M   'P 1'
#
loop_
_entity.id
_entity.type
_entity.pdbx_description
1 polymer ?
#
loop_
_entity_poly.entity_id
_entity_poly.type
_entity_poly.pdbx_seq_one_letter_code
_entity_poly.pdbx_strand_id
1 'polypeptide(L)' 'MQSTTERQAIPSIRPEVRCPQCNQVLFDGIVVKSRVLRVLPRGAEAKCRCKTWVRVPLTYSDNGR' A
#
# COMPACT_ATOMS: atom_id res chain seq x y z
N MET A 1 -2.65 45.83 -8.10
CA MET A 1 -2.53 44.63 -8.96
C MET A 1 -2.01 43.51 -8.07
N GLN A 2 -2.87 42.60 -7.61
CA GLN A 2 -2.48 41.51 -6.71
C GLN A 2 -2.38 40.21 -7.50
N SER A 3 -1.18 39.66 -7.55
CA SER A 3 -0.84 38.43 -8.27
C SER A 3 -1.27 37.22 -7.45
N THR A 4 -2.26 36.47 -7.93
CA THR A 4 -2.69 35.21 -7.33
C THR A 4 -1.72 34.10 -7.72
N THR A 5 -0.91 33.62 -6.77
CA THR A 5 -0.04 32.46 -6.95
C THR A 5 -0.89 31.18 -6.96
N GLU A 6 -1.09 30.59 -8.14
CA GLU A 6 -1.71 29.28 -8.31
C GLU A 6 -0.80 28.19 -7.73
N ARG A 7 -1.24 27.54 -6.65
CA ARG A 7 -0.62 26.31 -6.14
C ARG A 7 -0.98 25.17 -7.09
N GLN A 8 -0.05 24.79 -7.96
CA GLN A 8 -0.18 23.56 -8.75
C GLN A 8 -0.19 22.36 -7.80
N ALA A 9 -1.34 21.67 -7.72
CA ALA A 9 -1.48 20.43 -6.98
C ALA A 9 -0.73 19.32 -7.73
N ILE A 10 0.41 18.88 -7.19
CA ILE A 10 1.12 17.72 -7.70
C ILE A 10 0.23 16.49 -7.44
N PRO A 11 -0.22 15.75 -8.47
CA PRO A 11 -0.97 14.52 -8.24
C PRO A 11 -0.05 13.52 -7.54
N SER A 12 -0.25 13.32 -6.24
CA SER A 12 0.47 12.29 -5.49
C SER A 12 -0.06 10.93 -5.93
N ILE A 13 0.49 10.36 -7.01
CA ILE A 13 0.21 8.98 -7.41
C ILE A 13 0.85 8.10 -6.35
N ARG A 14 0.03 7.67 -5.40
CA ARG A 14 0.45 6.77 -4.34
C ARG A 14 0.54 5.35 -4.91
N PRO A 15 1.54 4.55 -4.50
CA PRO A 15 1.66 3.18 -4.97
C PRO A 15 0.47 2.35 -4.45
N GLU A 16 -0.38 1.89 -5.36
CA GLU A 16 -1.49 0.98 -5.04
C GLU A 16 -1.11 -0.47 -5.35
N VAL A 17 -1.54 -1.40 -4.49
CA VAL A 17 -1.49 -2.84 -4.78
C VAL A 17 -2.91 -3.40 -4.81
N ARG A 18 -3.24 -4.02 -5.93
CA ARG A 18 -4.53 -4.68 -6.17
C ARG A 18 -4.37 -6.19 -6.21
N CYS A 19 -5.43 -6.90 -5.81
CA CYS A 19 -5.49 -8.34 -5.95
C CYS A 19 -5.54 -8.73 -7.44
N PRO A 20 -4.67 -9.63 -7.93
CA PRO A 20 -4.71 -10.05 -9.33
C PRO A 20 -5.96 -10.87 -9.67
N GLN A 21 -6.65 -11.43 -8.67
CA GLN A 21 -7.82 -12.30 -8.88
C GLN A 21 -9.16 -11.55 -8.82
N CYS A 22 -9.34 -10.63 -7.87
CA CYS A 22 -10.62 -9.92 -7.68
C CYS A 22 -10.52 -8.39 -7.78
N ASN A 23 -9.35 -7.87 -8.14
CA ASN A 23 -9.06 -6.45 -8.34
C ASN A 23 -9.31 -5.51 -7.14
N GLN A 24 -9.58 -6.06 -5.95
CA GLN A 24 -9.72 -5.29 -4.71
C GLN A 24 -8.39 -4.65 -4.33
N VAL A 25 -8.43 -3.43 -3.80
CA VAL A 25 -7.24 -2.71 -3.32
C VAL A 25 -6.83 -3.27 -1.95
N LEU A 26 -5.63 -3.84 -1.85
CA LEU A 26 -5.06 -4.28 -0.58
C LEU A 26 -4.10 -3.25 0.02
N PHE A 27 -3.52 -2.37 -0.78
CA PHE A 27 -2.67 -1.29 -0.30
C PHE A 27 -2.94 -0.02 -1.12
N ASP A 28 -3.12 1.11 -0.46
CA ASP A 28 -3.43 2.41 -1.10
C ASP A 28 -2.29 3.43 -0.96
N GLY A 29 -1.08 2.94 -0.72
CA GLY A 29 0.10 3.76 -0.48
C GLY A 29 0.32 4.18 0.96
N ILE A 30 -0.68 3.97 1.84
CA ILE A 30 -0.53 4.24 3.28
C ILE A 30 -0.88 3.02 4.11
N VAL A 31 -2.03 2.39 3.84
CA VAL A 31 -2.56 1.33 4.71
C VAL A 31 -2.75 0.02 3.96
N VAL A 32 -2.45 -1.09 4.65
CA VAL A 32 -2.82 -2.42 4.16
C VAL A 32 -4.24 -2.76 4.63
N LYS A 33 -5.15 -2.96 3.68
CA LYS A 33 -6.59 -3.23 3.89
C LYS A 33 -6.88 -4.72 4.00
N SER A 34 -6.23 -5.41 4.94
CA SER A 34 -6.49 -6.81 5.24
C SER A 34 -6.44 -7.09 6.75
N ARG A 35 -7.23 -8.07 7.19
CA ARG A 35 -7.23 -8.56 8.58
C ARG A 35 -6.13 -9.59 8.86
N VAL A 36 -5.56 -10.18 7.82
CA VAL A 36 -4.55 -11.24 7.95
C VAL A 36 -3.34 -10.89 7.08
N LEU A 37 -2.22 -10.74 7.74
CA LEU A 37 -0.90 -10.48 7.16
C LEU A 37 0.03 -11.62 7.55
N ARG A 38 0.94 -11.98 6.63
CA ARG A 38 2.12 -12.78 6.95
C ARG A 38 3.37 -11.95 6.70
N VAL A 39 4.22 -11.84 7.70
CA VAL A 39 5.52 -11.18 7.61
C VAL A 39 6.54 -12.21 7.09
N LEU A 40 7.32 -11.82 6.09
CA LEU A 40 8.33 -12.65 5.44
C LEU A 40 9.71 -12.00 5.64
N PRO A 41 10.82 -12.76 5.51
CA PRO A 41 12.17 -12.20 5.68
C PRO A 41 12.51 -11.01 4.77
N ARG A 42 11.80 -10.83 3.64
CA ARG A 42 12.03 -9.75 2.67
C ARG A 42 10.75 -9.00 2.29
N GLY A 43 9.75 -8.95 3.16
CA GLY A 43 8.52 -8.19 2.93
C GLY A 43 7.32 -8.73 3.68
N ALA A 44 6.11 -8.50 3.16
CA ALA A 44 4.90 -9.09 3.69
C ALA A 44 3.90 -9.45 2.60
N GLU A 45 2.95 -10.30 2.95
CA GLU A 45 1.79 -10.58 2.13
C GLU A 45 0.50 -10.42 2.92
N ALA A 46 -0.53 -9.92 2.26
CA ALA A 46 -1.85 -9.73 2.80
C ALA A 46 -2.83 -10.75 2.19
N LYS A 47 -3.71 -11.31 3.01
CA LYS A 47 -4.77 -12.20 2.54
C LYS A 47 -5.92 -11.36 1.97
N CYS A 48 -6.24 -11.53 0.70
CA CYS A 48 -7.41 -10.91 0.12
C CYS A 48 -8.71 -11.61 0.59
N ARG A 49 -9.86 -10.94 0.45
CA ARG A 49 -11.19 -11.54 0.71
C ARG A 49 -11.47 -12.75 -0.17
N CYS A 50 -11.03 -12.73 -1.44
CA CYS A 50 -11.09 -13.87 -2.35
C CYS A 50 -10.08 -14.98 -2.03
N LYS A 51 -9.38 -14.88 -0.88
CA LYS A 51 -8.41 -15.83 -0.35
C LYS A 51 -7.07 -15.92 -1.11
N THR A 52 -6.85 -15.13 -2.14
CA THR A 52 -5.52 -14.98 -2.77
C THR A 52 -4.56 -14.26 -1.82
N TRP A 53 -3.31 -14.72 -1.76
CA TRP A 53 -2.23 -14.00 -1.08
C TRP A 53 -1.59 -12.98 -2.03
N VAL A 54 -1.37 -11.76 -1.57
CA VAL A 54 -0.85 -10.66 -2.39
C VAL A 54 0.31 -10.00 -1.66
N ARG A 55 1.44 -9.81 -2.35
CA ARG A 55 2.61 -9.10 -1.82
C ARG A 55 2.27 -7.63 -1.58
N VAL A 56 2.59 -7.13 -0.40
CA VAL A 56 2.41 -5.73 -0.01
C VAL A 56 3.76 -5.15 0.44
N PRO A 57 4.04 -3.86 0.17
CA PRO A 57 5.34 -3.25 0.42
C PRO A 57 5.49 -2.87 1.91
N LEU A 58 5.46 -3.88 2.79
CA LEU A 58 5.74 -3.70 4.21
C LEU A 58 7.19 -4.12 4.48
N THR A 59 8.04 -3.16 4.82
CA THR A 59 9.37 -3.42 5.40
C THR A 59 9.27 -3.27 6.91
N TYR A 60 9.57 -4.34 7.64
CA TYR A 60 9.70 -4.26 9.09
C TYR A 60 11.19 -4.23 9.42
N SER A 61 11.63 -3.18 10.10
CA SER A 61 12.99 -3.09 10.61
C SER A 61 13.08 -3.98 11.84
N ASP A 62 13.82 -5.09 11.74
CA ASP A 62 14.19 -5.89 12.90
C ASP A 62 15.20 -5.10 13.72
N ASN A 63 14.70 -4.37 14.73
CA ASN A 63 15.56 -3.75 15.73
C ASN A 63 16.01 -4.88 16.67
N GLY A 64 17.01 -5.65 16.22
CA GLY A 64 17.49 -6.86 16.87
C GLY A 64 17.58 -6.74 18.38
N ARG A 65 17.03 -7.75 19.06
CA ARG A 65 17.06 -7.90 20.51
C ARG A 65 17.72 -9.21 20.89
#